data_AF-A6LSD6-F1
#
_entry.id   AF-A6LSD6-F1
#
_cell.length_a   1.000
_cell.length_b   1.000
_cell.length_c   1.000
_cell.angle_alpha   90.00
_cell.angle_beta   90.00
_cell.angle_gamma   90.00
#
_symmetry.space_group_name_H-M   'P 1'
#
loop_
_entity.id
_entity.type
_entity.pdbx_description
1 polymer ?
#
loop_
_entity_poly.entity_id
_entity_poly.type
_entity_poly.pdbx_seq_one_letter_code
_entity_poly.pdbx_strand_id
1 'polypeptide(L)' 'MKTGWYYDEKSSKWYYFNEEGIMQTGCIKIDDKWYHFDNN' A
#
# COMPACT_ATOMS: atom_id res chain seq x y z
N MET A 1 1.25 3.05 14.64
CA MET A 1 1.39 3.29 13.18
C MET A 1 0.78 2.11 12.45
N LYS A 2 0.05 2.35 11.35
CA LYS A 2 -0.35 1.25 10.45
C LYS A 2 0.85 0.96 9.56
N THR A 3 1.28 -0.30 9.50
CA THR A 3 2.34 -0.79 8.63
C THR A 3 1.81 -1.99 7.85
N GLY A 4 2.38 -2.24 6.68
CA GLY A 4 1.95 -3.34 5.81
C GLY A 4 0.67 -3.05 5.03
N TRP A 5 0.02 -4.14 4.62
CA TRP A 5 -1.18 -4.12 3.79
C TRP A 5 -2.40 -3.62 4.56
N TYR A 6 -3.10 -2.65 3.98
CA TYR A 6 -4.33 -2.10 4.52
C TYR A 6 -5.42 -2.10 3.46
N TYR A 7 -6.52 -2.78 3.75
CA TYR A 7 -7.72 -2.73 2.93
C TYR A 7 -8.67 -1.68 3.50
N ASP A 8 -9.04 -0.70 2.67
CA ASP A 8 -10.07 0.26 3.01
C ASP A 8 -11.42 -0.21 2.46
N GLU A 9 -12.31 -0.66 3.36
CA GLU A 9 -13.65 -1.12 2.98
C GLU A 9 -14.52 0.00 2.39
N LYS A 10 -14.27 1.27 2.74
CA LYS A 10 -15.08 2.40 2.26
C LYS A 10 -14.84 2.69 0.78
N SER A 11 -13.58 2.59 0.35
CA SER A 11 -13.17 2.79 -1.04
C SER A 11 -12.99 1.47 -1.80
N SER A 12 -13.02 0.33 -1.11
CA SER A 12 -12.68 -0.99 -1.65
C SER A 12 -11.29 -1.02 -2.31
N LYS A 13 -10.31 -0.31 -1.72
CA LYS A 13 -8.94 -0.17 -2.23
C LYS A 13 -7.90 -0.76 -1.27
N TRP A 14 -6.80 -1.23 -1.84
CA TRP A 14 -5.62 -1.66 -1.09
C TRP A 14 -4.58 -0.55 -1.02
N TYR A 15 -4.04 -0.34 0.17
CA TYR A 15 -2.95 0.56 0.47
C TYR A 15 -1.81 -0.23 1.12
N TYR A 16 -0.59 0.26 0.97
CA TYR A 16 0.56 -0.31 1.65
C TYR A 16 1.30 0.78 2.40
N PHE A 17 1.56 0.52 3.68
CA PHE A 17 2.33 1.41 4.54
C PHE A 17 3.70 0.79 4.79
N ASN A 18 4.77 1.57 4.64
CA ASN A 18 6.10 1.10 5.00
C ASN A 18 6.25 0.93 6.53
N GLU A 19 7.41 0.49 6.99
CA GLU A 19 7.71 0.29 8.42
C GLU A 19 7.63 1.61 9.22
N GLU A 20 7.81 2.74 8.55
CA GLU A 20 7.66 4.10 9.09
C GLU A 20 6.21 4.61 9.06
N GLY A 21 5.25 3.79 8.60
CA GLY A 21 3.84 4.15 8.55
C GLY A 21 3.49 5.17 7.47
N ILE A 22 4.37 5.34 6.50
CA ILE A 22 4.19 6.20 5.32
C ILE A 22 3.48 5.38 4.24
N MET A 23 2.32 5.87 3.81
CA MET A 23 1.58 5.30 2.70
C MET A 23 2.42 5.37 1.43
N GLN A 24 2.60 4.23 0.79
CA GLN A 24 3.36 4.13 -0.43
C GLN A 24 2.45 4.24 -1.65
N THR A 25 2.94 4.91 -2.69
CA THR A 25 2.24 5.12 -3.97
C THR A 25 3.16 4.77 -5.14
N GLY A 26 2.59 4.46 -6.30
CA GLY A 26 3.31 4.04 -7.51
C GLY A 26 3.59 2.53 -7.57
N CYS A 27 4.55 2.15 -8.40
CA CYS A 27 4.98 0.76 -8.57
C CYS A 27 6.03 0.38 -7.52
N ILE A 28 5.72 -0.62 -6.70
CA ILE A 28 6.58 -1.06 -5.59
C ILE A 28 6.77 -2.56 -5.66
N LYS A 29 8.01 -3.00 -5.42
CA LYS A 29 8.37 -4.41 -5.35
C LYS A 29 8.35 -4.87 -3.89
N ILE A 30 7.47 -5.80 -3.55
CA ILE A 30 7.32 -6.41 -2.22
C ILE A 30 7.40 -7.93 -2.39
N ASP A 31 8.32 -8.59 -1.68
CA ASP A 31 8.54 -10.06 -1.76
C ASP A 31 8.62 -10.60 -3.19
N ASP A 32 9.44 -9.97 -4.02
CA ASP A 32 9.62 -10.27 -5.45
C ASP A 32 8.39 -10.10 -6.35
N LYS A 33 7.29 -9.55 -5.83
CA LYS A 33 6.09 -9.21 -6.59
C LYS A 33 5.97 -7.70 -6.75
N TRP A 34 5.55 -7.28 -7.94
CA TRP A 34 5.26 -5.88 -8.22
C TRP A 34 3.80 -5.57 -7.89
N TYR A 35 3.61 -4.50 -7.13
CA TYR A 35 2.31 -3.96 -6.77
C TYR A 35 2.22 -2.52 -7.23
N HIS A 36 1.07 -2.16 -7.79
CA HIS A 36 0.81 -0.81 -8.26
C HIS A 36 -0.23 -0.16 -7.35
N PHE A 37 0.20 0.88 -6.62
CA PHE A 37 -0.65 1.68 -5.75
C PHE A 37 -0.96 3.00 -6.45
N ASP A 38 -2.15 3.09 -7.04
CA ASP A 38 -2.57 4.32 -7.70
C ASP A 38 -2.98 5.37 -6.66
N ASN A 39 -2.63 6.63 -6.92
CA ASN A 39 -2.94 7.77 -6.06
C ASN A 39 -4.14 8.52 -6.63
N ASN A 40 -5.31 7.88 -6.59
CA ASN A 40 -6.56 8.45 -7.10
C ASN A 40 -7.52 8.76 -5.96
#